data_AF-A0A497PRE1-F1
#
_entry.id   AF-A0A497PRE1-F1
#
_cell.length_a   1.000
_cell.length_b   1.000
_cell.length_c   1.000
_cell.angle_alpha   90.00
_cell.angle_beta   90.00
_cell.angle_gamma   90.00
#
_symmetry.space_group_name_H-M   'P 1'
#
loop_
_entity.id
_entity.type
_entity.pdbx_description
1 polymer ?
#
loop_
_entity_poly.entity_id
_entity_poly.type
_entity_poly.pdbx_seq_one_letter_code
_entity_poly.pdbx_strand_id
1 'polypeptide(L)'
;MTERKLQGRHISILMALQEDPMTSVSDLVKRSGLSQTTVYQDLKWLSGDHPESKFRYFRVVPNFDENALGLETIDVVIEVSAFSQYAPLERTLDNHPYTKYRIRIHGSTNGLFVQFRVPHGTSRYVTELLKELRSRERLRDFRILPTQNTESIYTVSSLKNWNLETFSWSFDVDAWASTKAKSVRFSPIRRDPPRLSLLKELDIRVMCHLTRGSRRKQRQIIDALA
;
A
#
# COMPACT_ATOMS: atom_id res chain seq x y z
N MET A 1 18.61 -29.48 7.13
CA MET A 1 18.47 -28.55 6.00
C MET A 1 18.79 -27.15 6.50
N THR A 2 19.78 -26.49 5.92
CA THR A 2 20.20 -25.13 6.32
C THR A 2 19.21 -24.13 5.77
N GLU A 3 18.62 -23.31 6.64
CA GLU A 3 17.61 -22.32 6.24
C GLU A 3 18.23 -21.23 5.35
N ARG A 4 17.66 -21.03 4.16
CA ARG A 4 18.06 -19.96 3.25
C ARG A 4 17.68 -18.61 3.86
N LYS A 5 18.68 -17.79 4.18
CA LYS A 5 18.51 -16.45 4.78
C LYS A 5 18.51 -15.35 3.71
N LEU A 6 17.89 -14.22 4.03
CA LEU A 6 18.00 -13.00 3.23
C LEU A 6 19.47 -12.54 3.22
N GLN A 7 19.98 -12.10 2.06
CA GLN A 7 21.37 -11.70 1.84
C GLN A 7 21.37 -10.37 1.08
N GLY A 8 22.53 -9.69 1.03
CA GLY A 8 22.66 -8.38 0.37
C GLY A 8 22.19 -8.43 -1.08
N ARG A 9 22.54 -9.51 -1.81
CA ARG A 9 22.08 -9.73 -3.19
C ARG A 9 20.55 -9.75 -3.35
N HIS A 10 19.84 -10.29 -2.35
CA HIS A 10 18.37 -10.32 -2.36
C HIS A 10 17.80 -8.91 -2.17
N ILE A 11 18.42 -8.11 -1.30
CA ILE A 11 18.05 -6.70 -1.09
C ILE A 11 18.29 -5.90 -2.38
N SER A 12 19.43 -6.10 -3.07
CA SER A 12 19.70 -5.44 -4.35
C SER A 12 18.61 -5.70 -5.39
N ILE A 13 18.13 -6.95 -5.49
CA ILE A 13 17.01 -7.31 -6.38
C ILE A 13 15.72 -6.60 -5.96
N LEU A 14 15.40 -6.58 -4.66
CA LEU A 14 14.21 -5.88 -4.14
C LEU A 14 14.27 -4.37 -4.39
N MET A 15 15.44 -3.74 -4.22
CA MET A 15 15.67 -2.33 -4.52
C MET A 15 15.43 -2.04 -6.00
N ALA A 16 16.00 -2.86 -6.88
CA ALA A 16 15.83 -2.69 -8.32
C ALA A 16 14.35 -2.84 -8.74
N LEU A 17 13.63 -3.79 -8.14
CA LEU A 17 12.19 -3.99 -8.36
C LEU A 17 11.33 -2.85 -7.77
N GLN A 18 11.81 -2.16 -6.75
CA GLN A 18 11.08 -1.02 -6.20
C GLN A 18 11.14 0.19 -7.12
N GLU A 19 12.28 0.40 -7.77
CA GLU A 19 12.49 1.50 -8.71
C GLU A 19 11.85 1.23 -10.08
N ASP A 20 11.96 -0.01 -10.57
CA ASP A 20 11.32 -0.47 -11.80
C ASP A 20 10.64 -1.84 -11.57
N PRO A 21 9.35 -1.85 -11.15
CA PRO A 21 8.63 -3.08 -10.85
C PRO A 21 8.42 -4.02 -12.02
N MET A 22 8.50 -3.52 -13.26
CA MET A 22 8.32 -4.28 -14.49
C MET A 22 9.64 -4.65 -15.16
N THR A 23 10.77 -4.34 -14.52
CA THR A 23 12.11 -4.64 -15.02
C THR A 23 12.28 -6.11 -15.41
N SER A 24 13.04 -6.35 -16.49
CA SER A 24 13.30 -7.69 -17.02
C SER A 24 14.33 -8.44 -16.17
N VAL A 25 14.34 -9.77 -16.25
CA VAL A 25 15.38 -10.58 -15.56
C VAL A 25 16.77 -10.25 -16.10
N SER A 26 16.90 -9.98 -17.40
CA SER A 26 18.15 -9.54 -18.02
C SER A 26 18.66 -8.21 -17.46
N ASP A 27 17.77 -7.26 -17.17
CA ASP A 27 18.18 -5.98 -16.59
C ASP A 27 18.56 -6.13 -15.12
N LEU A 28 17.85 -6.98 -14.38
CA LEU A 28 18.24 -7.35 -13.01
C LEU A 28 19.62 -8.02 -12.95
N VAL A 29 19.95 -8.87 -13.93
CA VAL A 29 21.30 -9.45 -14.07
C VAL A 29 22.35 -8.37 -14.23
N LYS A 30 22.14 -7.43 -15.16
CA LYS A 30 23.06 -6.30 -15.38
C LYS A 30 23.24 -5.43 -14.13
N ARG A 31 22.16 -5.16 -13.42
CA ARG A 31 22.16 -4.30 -12.21
C ARG A 31 22.77 -4.98 -10.98
N SER A 32 22.60 -6.29 -10.84
CA SER A 32 23.07 -7.04 -9.67
C SER A 32 24.46 -7.65 -9.84
N GLY A 33 24.97 -7.78 -11.06
CA GLY A 33 26.23 -8.46 -11.36
C GLY A 33 26.20 -9.97 -11.14
N LEU A 34 25.00 -10.55 -10.94
CA LEU A 34 24.80 -11.98 -10.68
C LEU A 34 24.51 -12.75 -11.98
N SER A 35 24.71 -14.07 -11.97
CA SER A 35 24.30 -14.91 -13.10
C SER A 35 22.77 -14.94 -13.27
N GLN A 36 22.31 -15.16 -14.51
CA GLN A 36 20.88 -15.24 -14.83
C GLN A 36 20.17 -16.33 -14.02
N THR A 37 20.80 -17.49 -13.84
CA THR A 37 20.25 -18.59 -13.03
C THR A 37 20.05 -18.17 -11.58
N THR A 38 21.03 -17.49 -10.99
CA THR A 38 20.94 -17.01 -9.61
C THR A 38 19.84 -15.97 -9.44
N VAL A 39 19.77 -14.97 -10.32
CA VAL A 39 18.71 -13.94 -10.28
C VAL A 39 17.32 -14.58 -10.42
N TYR A 40 17.17 -15.54 -11.32
CA TYR A 40 15.90 -16.23 -11.51
C TYR A 40 15.47 -17.05 -10.28
N GLN A 41 16.41 -17.79 -9.67
CA GLN A 41 16.15 -18.54 -8.43
C GLN A 41 15.83 -17.61 -7.26
N ASP A 42 16.59 -16.52 -7.10
CA ASP A 42 16.38 -15.53 -6.05
C ASP A 42 15.03 -14.82 -6.24
N LEU A 43 14.63 -14.47 -7.47
CA LEU A 43 13.31 -13.90 -7.77
C LEU A 43 12.16 -14.84 -7.41
N LYS A 44 12.27 -16.12 -7.78
CA LYS A 44 11.27 -17.13 -7.38
C LYS A 44 11.20 -17.26 -5.87
N TRP A 45 12.35 -17.27 -5.21
CA TRP A 45 12.40 -17.38 -3.76
C TRP A 45 11.78 -16.16 -3.07
N LEU A 46 12.09 -14.96 -3.56
CA LEU A 46 11.56 -13.70 -3.03
C LEU A 46 10.05 -13.51 -3.30
N SER A 47 9.54 -13.99 -4.44
CA SER A 47 8.12 -13.91 -4.81
C SER A 47 7.24 -14.94 -4.10
N GLY A 48 7.85 -15.92 -3.43
CA GLY A 48 7.15 -17.02 -2.77
C GLY A 48 6.85 -18.22 -3.68
N ASP A 49 7.34 -18.22 -4.92
CA ASP A 49 7.07 -19.26 -5.92
C ASP A 49 8.13 -20.40 -5.89
N HIS A 50 9.14 -20.31 -5.02
CA HIS A 50 10.15 -21.36 -4.83
C HIS A 50 9.73 -22.33 -3.72
N PRO A 51 10.02 -23.64 -3.83
CA PRO A 51 9.68 -24.62 -2.78
C PRO A 51 10.24 -24.30 -1.39
N GLU A 52 11.39 -23.63 -1.33
CA GLU A 52 12.05 -23.20 -0.08
C GLU A 52 11.58 -21.83 0.43
N SER A 53 10.61 -21.19 -0.22
CA SER A 53 10.07 -19.91 0.22
C SER A 53 9.14 -20.10 1.40
N LYS A 54 9.52 -19.55 2.56
CA LYS A 54 8.63 -19.46 3.72
C LYS A 54 7.67 -18.27 3.63
N PHE A 55 8.10 -17.21 2.96
CA PHE A 55 7.38 -15.94 2.88
C PHE A 55 7.45 -15.37 1.47
N ARG A 56 6.46 -14.55 1.12
CA ARG A 56 6.49 -13.68 -0.06
C ARG A 56 7.03 -12.32 0.38
N TYR A 57 8.24 -11.98 -0.06
CA TYR A 57 8.90 -10.71 0.27
C TYR A 57 8.42 -9.54 -0.58
N PHE A 58 7.91 -9.80 -1.79
CA PHE A 58 7.34 -8.74 -2.63
C PHE A 58 6.16 -9.23 -3.47
N ARG A 59 5.35 -8.28 -3.91
CA ARG A 59 4.35 -8.46 -4.97
C ARG A 59 4.31 -7.19 -5.80
N VAL A 60 4.29 -7.33 -7.13
CA VAL A 60 4.07 -6.20 -8.04
C VAL A 60 2.58 -6.11 -8.32
N VAL A 61 2.00 -4.96 -8.02
CA VAL A 61 0.57 -4.65 -8.25
C VAL A 61 0.45 -3.25 -8.82
N PRO A 62 -0.59 -2.97 -9.61
CA PRO A 62 -0.84 -1.61 -10.04
C PRO A 62 -1.27 -0.75 -8.85
N ASN A 63 -0.81 0.50 -8.83
CA ASN A 63 -1.40 1.54 -8.01
C ASN A 63 -2.43 2.29 -8.88
N PHE A 64 -3.71 1.98 -8.70
CA PHE A 64 -4.76 2.62 -9.49
C PHE A 64 -5.05 4.03 -8.98
N ASP A 65 -5.40 4.93 -9.90
CA ASP A 65 -5.96 6.22 -9.57
C ASP A 65 -7.38 6.03 -9.00
N GLU A 66 -7.50 6.19 -7.69
CA GLU A 66 -8.75 6.00 -6.95
C GLU A 66 -9.82 7.01 -7.39
N ASN A 67 -9.42 8.24 -7.72
CA ASN A 67 -10.35 9.28 -8.19
C ASN A 67 -10.86 8.97 -9.62
N ALA A 68 -9.99 8.48 -10.51
CA ALA A 68 -10.40 8.01 -11.83
C ALA A 68 -11.39 6.83 -11.74
N LEU A 69 -11.26 6.00 -10.70
CA LEU A 69 -12.18 4.93 -10.34
C LEU A 69 -13.44 5.40 -9.58
N GLY A 70 -13.66 6.71 -9.43
CA GLY A 70 -14.82 7.27 -8.76
C GLY A 70 -14.85 7.05 -7.25
N LEU A 71 -13.68 6.86 -6.63
CA LEU A 71 -13.52 6.67 -5.19
C LEU A 71 -12.97 7.95 -4.54
N GLU A 72 -13.53 8.29 -3.38
CA GLU A 72 -13.04 9.34 -2.50
C GLU A 72 -12.44 8.77 -1.22
N THR A 73 -11.42 9.45 -0.73
CA THR A 73 -10.77 9.14 0.54
C THR A 73 -11.50 9.82 1.69
N ILE A 74 -11.78 9.04 2.74
CA ILE A 74 -12.28 9.54 4.02
C ILE A 74 -11.37 9.02 5.12
N ASP A 75 -10.67 9.94 5.78
CA ASP A 75 -9.82 9.60 6.91
C ASP A 75 -10.54 9.91 8.20
N VAL A 76 -10.50 8.97 9.14
CA VAL A 76 -11.23 9.02 10.40
C VAL A 76 -10.30 8.67 11.54
N VAL A 77 -10.37 9.47 12.61
CA VAL A 77 -9.86 9.12 13.93
C VAL A 77 -11.03 8.64 14.78
N ILE A 78 -10.97 7.42 15.27
CA ILE A 78 -11.94 6.83 16.18
C ILE A 78 -11.30 6.75 17.56
N GLU A 79 -12.02 7.22 18.58
CA GLU A 79 -11.61 7.14 19.98
C GLU A 79 -12.34 5.98 20.68
N VAL A 80 -11.60 5.23 21.51
CA VAL A 80 -12.14 4.15 22.34
C VAL A 80 -11.85 4.41 23.81
N SER A 81 -12.79 4.05 24.67
CA SER A 81 -12.65 4.21 26.13
C SER A 81 -11.99 3.01 26.80
N ALA A 82 -12.15 1.81 26.22
CA ALA A 82 -11.70 0.57 26.82
C ALA A 82 -10.97 -0.33 25.83
N PHE A 83 -9.96 -1.06 26.30
CA PHE A 83 -9.20 -1.99 25.47
C PHE A 83 -10.09 -3.10 24.85
N SER A 84 -11.15 -3.49 25.54
CA SER A 84 -12.13 -4.48 25.05
C SER A 84 -12.88 -4.04 23.79
N GLN A 85 -12.92 -2.74 23.49
CA GLN A 85 -13.60 -2.20 22.30
C GLN A 85 -12.78 -2.39 21.01
N TYR A 86 -11.46 -2.60 21.09
CA TYR A 86 -10.63 -2.75 19.88
C TYR A 86 -11.06 -3.93 19.02
N ALA A 87 -11.11 -5.15 19.56
CA ALA A 87 -11.30 -6.34 18.74
C ALA A 87 -12.65 -6.36 17.98
N PRO A 88 -13.81 -5.99 18.58
CA PRO A 88 -15.06 -5.89 17.83
C PRO A 88 -15.04 -4.78 16.77
N LEU A 89 -14.43 -3.63 17.08
CA LEU A 89 -14.34 -2.51 16.16
C LEU A 89 -13.43 -2.85 14.97
N GLU A 90 -12.26 -3.42 15.23
CA GLU A 90 -11.33 -3.91 14.21
C GLU A 90 -12.00 -4.94 13.32
N ARG A 91 -12.73 -5.92 13.87
CA ARG A 91 -13.49 -6.89 13.08
C ARG A 91 -14.53 -6.23 12.19
N THR A 92 -15.24 -5.22 12.70
CA THR A 92 -16.23 -4.46 11.92
C THR A 92 -15.56 -3.75 10.74
N LEU A 93 -14.41 -3.11 11.00
CA LEU A 93 -13.66 -2.39 9.99
C LEU A 93 -13.01 -3.34 8.96
N ASP A 94 -12.48 -4.49 9.40
CA ASP A 94 -11.88 -5.50 8.53
C ASP A 94 -12.91 -6.12 7.56
N ASN A 95 -14.16 -6.24 8.01
CA ASN A 95 -15.25 -6.74 7.18
C ASN A 95 -15.89 -5.65 6.30
N HIS A 96 -15.60 -4.38 6.55
CA HIS A 96 -16.17 -3.28 5.80
C HIS A 96 -15.48 -3.15 4.43
N PRO A 97 -16.21 -3.20 3.30
CA PRO A 97 -15.64 -3.41 1.97
C PRO A 97 -14.74 -2.27 1.49
N TYR A 98 -14.90 -1.07 2.05
CA TYR A 98 -14.15 0.11 1.67
C TYR A 98 -13.07 0.50 2.67
N THR A 99 -12.82 -0.30 3.71
CA THR A 99 -11.69 -0.06 4.62
C THR A 99 -10.41 -0.39 3.88
N LYS A 100 -9.60 0.64 3.59
CA LYS A 100 -8.31 0.50 2.90
C LYS A 100 -7.17 0.25 3.87
N TYR A 101 -7.23 0.93 5.01
CA TYR A 101 -6.18 0.88 6.02
C TYR A 101 -6.78 1.18 7.40
N ARG A 102 -6.23 0.53 8.43
CA ARG A 102 -6.43 0.91 9.82
C ARG A 102 -5.18 0.66 10.64
N ILE A 103 -4.99 1.45 11.68
CA ILE A 103 -3.95 1.24 12.67
C ILE A 103 -4.42 1.71 14.04
N ARG A 104 -3.95 1.04 15.10
CA ARG A 104 -4.12 1.52 16.47
C ARG A 104 -3.25 2.73 16.71
N ILE A 105 -3.84 3.77 17.31
CA ILE A 105 -3.14 4.96 17.74
C ILE A 105 -3.22 5.04 19.27
N HIS A 106 -2.09 5.43 19.87
CA HIS A 106 -1.94 5.60 21.31
C HIS A 106 -1.26 6.94 21.58
N GLY A 107 -1.74 7.67 22.59
CA GLY A 107 -1.25 9.01 22.90
C GLY A 107 -2.35 9.88 23.50
N SER A 108 -2.49 11.12 23.00
CA SER A 108 -3.57 12.04 23.39
C SER A 108 -4.96 11.49 23.06
N THR A 109 -5.06 10.64 22.04
CA THR A 109 -6.26 9.89 21.70
C THR A 109 -5.88 8.41 21.57
N ASN A 110 -6.59 7.56 22.30
CA ASN A 110 -6.48 6.11 22.17
C ASN A 110 -7.59 5.60 21.26
N GLY A 111 -7.24 4.86 20.23
CA GLY A 111 -8.22 4.25 19.34
C GLY A 111 -7.63 3.88 17.98
N LEU A 112 -8.32 4.24 16.90
CA LEU A 112 -7.96 3.83 15.55
C LEU A 112 -7.86 5.03 14.61
N PHE A 113 -6.82 5.05 13.78
CA PHE A 113 -6.86 5.80 12.53
C PHE A 113 -7.34 4.84 11.43
N VAL A 114 -8.33 5.27 10.65
CA VAL A 114 -8.96 4.45 9.60
C VAL A 114 -9.08 5.26 8.33
N GLN A 115 -8.75 4.64 7.20
CA GLN A 115 -8.93 5.23 5.88
C GLN A 115 -9.95 4.41 5.09
N PHE A 116 -10.98 5.09 4.61
CA PHE A 116 -11.96 4.53 3.69
C PHE A 116 -11.70 5.00 2.25
N ARG A 117 -12.08 4.17 1.29
CA ARG A 117 -12.11 4.48 -0.15
C ARG A 117 -13.50 4.21 -0.69
N VAL A 118 -14.42 5.15 -0.49
CA VAL A 118 -15.85 4.96 -0.81
C VAL A 118 -16.20 5.58 -2.16
N PRO A 119 -17.28 5.16 -2.82
CA PRO A 119 -17.76 5.84 -4.01
C PRO A 119 -18.05 7.33 -3.76
N HIS A 120 -17.81 8.18 -4.76
CA HIS A 120 -18.09 9.61 -4.66
C HIS A 120 -19.51 9.92 -4.20
N GLY A 121 -19.64 10.83 -3.24
CA GLY A 121 -20.93 11.31 -2.72
C GLY A 121 -21.57 10.39 -1.68
N THR A 122 -20.86 9.33 -1.26
CA THR A 122 -21.37 8.32 -0.32
C THR A 122 -20.77 8.42 1.07
N SER A 123 -19.92 9.42 1.32
CA SER A 123 -19.26 9.68 2.60
C SER A 123 -20.19 9.76 3.82
N ARG A 124 -21.45 10.17 3.60
CA ARG A 124 -22.48 10.16 4.66
C ARG A 124 -22.69 8.79 5.29
N TYR A 125 -22.56 7.69 4.54
CA TYR A 125 -22.79 6.34 5.07
C TYR A 125 -21.69 5.91 6.05
N VAL A 126 -20.45 6.37 5.83
CA VAL A 126 -19.36 6.18 6.81
C VAL A 126 -19.68 6.93 8.10
N THR A 127 -20.20 8.15 7.97
CA THR A 127 -20.63 8.95 9.13
C THR A 127 -21.77 8.27 9.90
N GLU A 128 -22.76 7.75 9.20
CA GLU A 128 -23.89 7.01 9.78
C GLU A 128 -23.43 5.72 10.49
N LEU A 129 -22.54 4.94 9.86
CA LEU A 129 -21.93 3.77 10.48
C LEU A 129 -21.25 4.12 11.80
N LEU A 130 -20.44 5.18 11.83
CA LEU A 130 -19.71 5.58 13.04
C LEU A 130 -20.65 6.12 14.13
N LYS A 131 -21.71 6.84 13.75
CA LYS A 131 -22.76 7.27 14.69
C LYS A 131 -23.47 6.06 15.30
N GLU A 132 -23.76 5.04 14.52
CA GLU A 132 -24.40 3.81 14.99
C GLU A 132 -23.46 2.98 15.89
N LEU A 133 -22.16 2.95 15.58
CA LEU A 133 -21.18 2.34 16.48
C LEU A 133 -21.08 3.10 17.80
N ARG A 134 -21.19 4.43 17.78
CA ARG A 134 -21.23 5.25 19.00
C ARG A 134 -22.50 5.00 19.81
N SER A 135 -23.67 4.94 19.17
CA SER A 135 -24.96 4.71 19.85
C SER A 135 -25.00 3.35 20.55
N ARG A 136 -24.27 2.37 20.03
CA ARG A 136 -24.09 1.03 20.61
C ARG A 136 -22.92 0.92 21.59
N GLU A 137 -22.34 2.05 22.01
CA GLU A 137 -21.21 2.12 22.93
C GLU A 137 -19.97 1.29 22.47
N ARG A 138 -19.81 1.12 21.15
CA ARG A 138 -18.67 0.40 20.56
C ARG A 138 -17.44 1.29 20.38
N LEU A 139 -17.63 2.61 20.43
CA LEU A 139 -16.58 3.62 20.42
C LEU A 139 -17.03 4.81 21.29
N ARG A 140 -16.08 5.63 21.74
CA ARG A 140 -16.35 6.83 22.55
C ARG A 140 -16.78 7.99 21.67
N ASP A 141 -15.96 8.33 20.69
CA ASP A 141 -16.22 9.39 19.73
C ASP A 141 -15.44 9.18 18.44
N PHE A 142 -15.69 10.00 17.42
CA PHE A 142 -14.91 9.97 16.18
C PHE A 142 -14.81 11.34 15.54
N ARG A 143 -13.75 11.54 14.75
CA ARG A 143 -13.53 12.75 13.95
C ARG A 143 -13.19 12.38 12.52
N ILE A 144 -13.95 12.93 11.59
CA ILE A 144 -13.60 12.89 10.16
C ILE A 144 -12.58 13.99 9.90
N LEU A 145 -11.46 13.62 9.30
CA LEU A 145 -10.39 14.56 8.97
C LEU A 145 -10.70 15.26 7.63
N PRO A 146 -10.34 16.54 7.47
CA PRO A 146 -10.62 17.32 6.27
C PRO A 146 -9.64 17.00 5.13
N THR A 147 -9.54 15.72 4.73
CA THR A 147 -8.60 15.25 3.70
C THR A 147 -9.24 15.09 2.31
N GLN A 148 -10.53 15.37 2.19
CA GLN A 148 -11.30 15.24 0.94
C GLN A 148 -10.85 16.20 -0.18
N ASN A 149 -10.04 17.22 0.12
CA ASN A 149 -9.52 18.17 -0.88
C ASN A 149 -7.98 18.29 -0.84
N THR A 150 -7.31 17.31 -0.23
CA THR A 150 -5.84 17.27 -0.15
C THR A 150 -5.30 16.18 -1.08
N GLU A 151 -4.15 16.45 -1.70
CA GLU A 151 -3.39 15.41 -2.41
C GLU A 151 -2.92 14.36 -1.40
N SER A 152 -3.23 13.09 -1.67
CA SER A 152 -2.54 12.02 -0.97
C SER A 152 -1.13 11.92 -1.53
N ILE A 153 -0.13 12.33 -0.75
CA ILE A 153 1.27 12.14 -1.10
C ILE A 153 1.61 10.69 -0.79
N TYR A 154 1.72 9.87 -1.84
CA TYR A 154 2.20 8.50 -1.71
C TYR A 154 3.72 8.52 -1.74
N THR A 155 4.34 8.33 -0.57
CA THR A 155 5.77 8.07 -0.49
C THR A 155 6.03 6.58 -0.56
N VAL A 156 7.09 6.19 -1.26
CA VAL A 156 7.60 4.83 -1.24
C VAL A 156 8.80 4.77 -0.30
N SER A 157 8.93 3.70 0.47
CA SER A 157 10.08 3.48 1.34
C SER A 157 11.37 3.48 0.52
N SER A 158 12.20 4.51 0.59
CA SER A 158 13.43 4.55 -0.20
C SER A 158 14.57 3.84 0.52
N LEU A 159 15.18 2.85 -0.13
CA LEU A 159 16.39 2.17 0.36
C LEU A 159 17.68 2.87 -0.10
N LYS A 160 17.62 4.09 -0.63
CA LYS A 160 18.79 4.83 -1.15
C LYS A 160 19.91 5.05 -0.12
N ASN A 161 19.55 5.01 1.17
CA ASN A 161 20.45 5.23 2.29
C ASN A 161 20.87 3.90 2.97
N TRP A 162 20.50 2.75 2.40
CA TRP A 162 20.89 1.44 2.90
C TRP A 162 22.24 1.03 2.30
N ASN A 163 23.22 0.72 3.16
CA ASN A 163 24.51 0.19 2.73
C ASN A 163 24.44 -1.35 2.65
N LEU A 164 24.60 -1.89 1.44
CA LEU A 164 24.52 -3.33 1.16
C LEU A 164 25.72 -4.13 1.67
N GLU A 165 26.87 -3.49 1.88
CA GLU A 165 28.09 -4.13 2.36
C GLU A 165 28.07 -4.28 3.89
N THR A 166 27.66 -3.23 4.59
CA THR A 166 27.64 -3.18 6.06
C THR A 166 26.30 -3.59 6.66
N PHE A 167 25.26 -3.76 5.83
CA PHE A 167 23.88 -4.00 6.27
C PHE A 167 23.41 -2.97 7.32
N SER A 168 23.73 -1.69 7.09
CA SER A 168 23.38 -0.60 7.97
C SER A 168 22.75 0.58 7.21
N TRP A 169 21.99 1.39 7.93
CA TRP A 169 21.51 2.68 7.42
C TRP A 169 22.63 3.72 7.54
N SER A 170 22.89 4.43 6.45
CA SER A 170 23.74 5.61 6.42
C SER A 170 22.87 6.82 6.10
N PHE A 171 22.56 7.62 7.12
CA PHE A 171 21.78 8.83 6.97
C PHE A 171 22.45 9.97 7.73
N ASP A 172 22.78 11.03 7.00
CA ASP A 172 23.37 12.24 7.57
C ASP A 172 22.24 13.17 8.06
N VAL A 173 21.97 13.11 9.36
CA VAL A 173 20.93 13.92 10.01
C VAL A 173 21.28 15.40 9.95
N ASP A 174 22.57 15.75 10.08
CA ASP A 174 23.02 17.14 10.13
C ASP A 174 22.90 17.79 8.75
N ALA A 175 23.27 17.08 7.68
CA ALA A 175 23.07 17.54 6.31
C ALA A 175 21.57 17.69 5.99
N TRP A 176 20.73 16.75 6.43
CA TRP A 176 19.28 16.84 6.25
C TRP A 176 18.68 18.04 7.01
N ALA A 177 19.04 18.22 8.28
CA ALA A 177 18.56 19.33 9.11
C ALA A 177 19.01 20.70 8.57
N SER A 178 20.18 20.75 7.95
CA SER A 178 20.72 21.95 7.30
C SER A 178 20.05 22.26 5.95
N THR A 179 19.28 21.32 5.40
CA THR A 179 18.58 21.52 4.13
C THR A 179 17.40 22.46 4.34
N LYS A 180 17.45 23.66 3.75
CA LYS A 180 16.33 24.61 3.79
C LYS A 180 15.07 23.95 3.21
N ALA A 181 14.01 23.87 4.01
CA ALA A 181 12.71 23.42 3.56
C ALA A 181 12.29 24.26 2.35
N LYS A 182 12.06 23.61 1.21
CA LYS A 182 11.51 24.30 0.04
C LYS A 182 10.11 24.76 0.41
N SER A 183 9.85 26.06 0.26
CA SER A 183 8.50 26.60 0.35
C SER A 183 7.67 25.95 -0.76
N VAL A 184 6.82 24.99 -0.39
CA VAL A 184 5.84 24.41 -1.30
C VAL A 184 4.60 25.28 -1.21
N ARG A 185 4.27 25.99 -2.29
CA ARG A 185 2.97 26.66 -2.40
C ARG A 185 1.91 25.59 -2.57
N PHE A 186 1.09 25.39 -1.54
CA PHE A 186 -0.08 24.53 -1.64
C PHE A 186 -1.08 25.20 -2.59
N SER A 187 -1.31 24.59 -3.75
CA SER A 187 -2.41 24.96 -4.63
C SER A 187 -3.52 23.93 -4.44
N PRO A 188 -4.77 24.35 -4.18
CA PRO A 188 -5.88 23.41 -4.11
C PRO A 188 -5.97 22.67 -5.44
N ILE A 189 -5.82 21.35 -5.41
CA ILE A 189 -5.86 20.55 -6.64
C ILE A 189 -7.31 20.40 -7.07
N ARG A 190 -7.60 20.76 -8.32
CA ARG A 190 -8.85 20.35 -8.96
C ARG A 190 -8.77 18.86 -9.24
N ARG A 191 -9.63 18.08 -8.60
CA ARG A 191 -9.81 16.68 -8.95
C ARG A 191 -10.42 16.60 -10.34
N ASP A 192 -9.79 15.83 -11.20
CA ASP A 192 -10.41 15.42 -12.47
C ASP A 192 -11.71 14.67 -12.17
N PRO A 193 -12.72 14.75 -13.04
CA PRO A 193 -13.91 13.92 -12.89
C PRO A 193 -13.55 12.42 -13.01
N PRO A 194 -14.32 11.53 -12.37
CA PRO A 194 -14.15 10.09 -12.54
C PRO A 194 -14.20 9.68 -14.02
N ARG A 195 -13.40 8.69 -14.39
CA ARG A 195 -13.29 8.18 -15.77
C ARG A 195 -14.01 6.86 -15.96
N LEU A 196 -15.06 6.63 -15.17
CA LEU A 196 -15.84 5.39 -15.17
C LEU A 196 -16.47 5.06 -16.53
N SER A 197 -16.79 6.09 -17.33
CA SER A 197 -17.33 5.91 -18.69
C SER A 197 -16.35 5.24 -19.66
N LEU A 198 -15.06 5.23 -19.34
CA LEU A 198 -14.03 4.57 -20.16
C LEU A 198 -13.87 3.09 -19.83
N LEU A 199 -14.47 2.60 -18.73
CA LEU A 199 -14.29 1.25 -18.24
C LEU A 199 -15.46 0.35 -18.64
N LYS A 200 -15.14 -0.78 -19.25
CA LYS A 200 -16.07 -1.90 -19.45
C LYS A 200 -15.93 -2.90 -18.32
N GLU A 201 -16.92 -3.79 -18.17
CA GLU A 201 -16.87 -4.87 -17.18
C GLU A 201 -15.59 -5.72 -17.31
N LEU A 202 -15.18 -6.03 -18.54
CA LEU A 202 -13.94 -6.76 -18.80
C LEU A 202 -12.72 -6.03 -18.27
N ASP A 203 -12.66 -4.70 -18.40
CA ASP A 203 -11.54 -3.90 -17.89
C ASP A 203 -11.44 -4.00 -16.37
N ILE A 204 -12.57 -3.92 -15.67
CA ILE A 204 -12.64 -4.10 -14.22
C ILE A 204 -12.17 -5.51 -13.82
N ARG A 205 -12.62 -6.54 -14.54
CA ARG A 205 -12.18 -7.93 -14.30
C ARG A 205 -10.67 -8.08 -14.51
N VAL A 206 -10.11 -7.48 -15.57
CA VAL A 206 -8.65 -7.45 -15.81
C VAL A 206 -7.94 -6.75 -14.65
N MET A 207 -8.40 -5.57 -14.23
CA MET A 207 -7.83 -4.82 -13.11
C MET A 207 -7.82 -5.66 -11.82
N CYS A 208 -8.91 -6.37 -11.51
CA CYS A 208 -9.00 -7.31 -10.38
C CYS A 208 -7.98 -8.45 -10.47
N HIS A 209 -7.61 -8.90 -11.67
CA HIS A 209 -6.58 -9.93 -11.84
C HIS A 209 -5.16 -9.34 -11.70
N LEU A 210 -4.95 -8.09 -12.11
CA LEU A 210 -3.67 -7.39 -11.96
C LEU A 210 -3.31 -7.11 -10.51
N THR A 211 -4.28 -6.88 -9.62
CA THR A 211 -4.04 -6.73 -8.17
C THR A 211 -3.57 -8.00 -7.48
N ARG A 212 -3.76 -9.17 -8.11
CA ARG A 212 -3.22 -10.45 -7.63
C ARG A 212 -1.73 -10.62 -7.96
N GLY A 213 -1.22 -9.85 -8.93
CA GLY A 213 0.17 -9.84 -9.35
C GLY A 213 0.30 -9.44 -10.83
N SER A 214 0.90 -8.28 -11.10
CA SER A 214 1.04 -7.74 -12.46
C SER A 214 2.05 -8.48 -13.33
N ARG A 215 2.97 -9.23 -12.71
CA ARG A 215 3.97 -10.04 -13.42
C ARG A 215 3.47 -11.43 -13.82
N ARG A 216 2.18 -11.74 -13.61
CA ARG A 216 1.56 -12.99 -14.09
C ARG A 216 1.59 -13.06 -15.61
N LYS A 217 1.70 -14.27 -16.16
CA LYS A 217 1.67 -14.46 -17.61
C LYS A 217 0.31 -14.04 -18.15
N GLN A 218 0.28 -13.29 -19.25
CA GLN A 218 -0.97 -12.83 -19.88
C GLN A 218 -1.95 -13.98 -20.15
N ARG A 219 -1.44 -15.12 -20.66
CA ARG A 219 -2.23 -16.35 -20.86
C ARG A 219 -2.97 -16.80 -19.60
N GLN A 220 -2.32 -16.80 -18.43
CA GLN A 220 -2.95 -17.18 -17.16
C GLN A 220 -4.04 -16.19 -16.71
N ILE A 221 -3.95 -14.94 -17.15
CA ILE A 221 -4.99 -13.94 -16.88
C ILE A 221 -6.17 -14.20 -17.82
N ILE A 222 -5.92 -14.37 -19.12
CA ILE A 222 -6.92 -14.67 -20.15
C ILE A 222 -7.69 -15.95 -19.80
N ASP A 223 -6.99 -17.04 -19.50
CA ASP A 223 -7.60 -18.33 -19.14
C ASP A 223 -8.50 -18.24 -17.89
N ALA A 224 -8.24 -17.28 -17.00
CA ALA A 224 -9.04 -17.07 -15.79
C ALA A 224 -10.18 -16.04 -15.98
N LEU A 225 -10.27 -15.44 -17.17
CA LEU A 225 -11.34 -14.50 -17.56
C LEU A 225 -12.37 -15.14 -18.50
N ALA A 226 -11.97 -16.20 -19.23
CA ALA A 226 -12.87 -17.06 -20.00
C ALA A 226 -13.87 -17.78 -19.09
#